data_AF-A0A009TP18-F1
#
_entry.id   AF-A0A009TP18-F1
#
_cell.length_a   1.000
_cell.length_b   1.000
_cell.length_c   1.000
_cell.angle_alpha   90.00
_cell.angle_beta   90.00
_cell.angle_gamma   90.00
#
_symmetry.space_group_name_H-M   'P 1'
#
loop_
_entity.id
_entity.type
_entity.pdbx_description
1 polymer ?
#
loop_
_entity_poly.entity_id
_entity_poly.type
_entity_poly.pdbx_seq_one_letter_code
_entity_poly.pdbx_strand_id
1 'polypeptide(L)'
;MFNNISQVLESIGFLSQHRSVYLQFSDASLNSQVFLQRIDGQHYLNQGMTAELICLSTNAHIPLKTFIGLQVAVDQVTDRGSFFRTTGIITGASQGQSDGALTLYKLAISDPTYL
;
A
#
# COMPACT_ATOMS: atom_id res chain seq x y z
N MET A 1 18.24 9.31 24.40
CA MET A 1 17.21 8.26 24.23
C MET A 1 16.56 8.54 22.88
N PHE A 2 17.03 7.91 21.80
CA PHE A 2 16.47 8.16 20.48
C PHE A 2 15.10 7.48 20.41
N ASN A 3 14.03 8.24 20.29
CA ASN A 3 12.74 7.67 19.91
C ASN A 3 12.96 6.97 18.56
N ASN A 4 12.75 5.66 18.51
CA ASN A 4 12.82 4.93 17.25
C ASN A 4 11.76 5.52 16.31
N ILE A 5 12.11 5.77 15.05
CA ILE A 5 11.17 6.27 14.04
C ILE A 5 9.90 5.41 14.01
N SER A 6 10.02 4.11 14.27
CA SER A 6 8.89 3.20 14.46
C SER A 6 7.94 3.62 15.59
N GLN A 7 8.42 4.06 16.75
CA GLN A 7 7.55 4.52 17.85
C GLN A 7 6.82 5.82 17.50
N VAL A 8 7.44 6.70 16.71
CA VAL A 8 6.82 7.93 16.21
C VAL A 8 5.78 7.62 15.13
N LEU A 9 6.09 6.69 14.22
CA LEU A 9 5.12 6.21 13.24
C LEU A 9 3.93 5.54 13.93
N GLU A 10 4.16 4.76 14.98
CA GLU A 10 3.09 4.13 15.76
C GLU A 10 2.22 5.16 16.49
N SER A 11 2.80 6.19 17.10
CA SER A 11 2.05 7.26 17.78
C SER A 11 1.24 8.14 16.83
N ILE A 12 1.67 8.29 15.58
CA ILE A 12 0.93 8.98 14.51
C ILE A 12 -0.06 8.03 13.80
N GLY A 13 -0.13 6.75 14.22
CA GLY A 13 -1.08 5.77 13.71
C GLY A 13 -0.67 5.14 12.37
N PHE A 14 0.59 5.26 11.96
CA PHE A 14 1.17 4.60 10.78
C PHE A 14 1.39 3.11 10.95
N LEU A 15 1.77 2.68 12.16
CA LEU A 15 2.02 1.27 12.49
C LEU A 15 0.94 0.64 13.37
N SER A 16 -0.15 1.38 13.65
CA SER A 16 -1.19 0.92 14.57
C SER A 16 -1.85 -0.36 14.07
N GLN A 17 -1.92 -1.37 14.94
CA GLN A 17 -2.70 -2.61 14.75
C GLN A 17 -4.22 -2.36 14.67
N HIS A 18 -4.68 -1.11 14.74
CA HIS A 18 -6.08 -0.71 14.63
C HIS A 18 -6.41 -0.01 13.31
N ARG A 19 -5.70 -0.33 12.22
CA ARG A 19 -6.05 0.20 10.90
C ARG A 19 -7.24 -0.54 10.31
N SER A 20 -8.11 0.20 9.62
CA SER A 20 -9.21 -0.41 8.87
C SER A 20 -8.77 -0.93 7.51
N VAL A 21 -7.56 -0.57 7.04
CA VAL A 21 -7.03 -1.01 5.75
C VAL A 21 -5.55 -1.38 5.88
N TYR A 22 -5.18 -2.54 5.35
CA TYR A 22 -3.82 -3.08 5.35
C TYR A 22 -3.37 -3.32 3.92
N LEU A 23 -2.05 -3.29 3.70
CA LEU A 23 -1.42 -3.62 2.42
C LEU A 23 -0.36 -4.67 2.65
N GLN A 24 -0.38 -5.71 1.82
CA GLN A 24 0.59 -6.79 1.81
C GLN A 24 1.14 -6.93 0.40
N PHE A 25 2.45 -6.79 0.25
CA PHE A 25 3.20 -7.10 -0.95
C PHE A 25 3.65 -8.56 -0.92
N SER A 26 3.73 -9.18 -2.09
CA SER A 26 4.36 -10.50 -2.25
C SER A 26 5.85 -10.47 -1.90
N ASP A 27 6.52 -9.33 -2.12
CA ASP A 27 7.85 -9.08 -1.58
C ASP A 27 7.75 -8.61 -0.12
N ALA A 28 8.10 -9.50 0.81
CA ALA A 28 8.01 -9.25 2.23
C ALA A 28 8.89 -8.08 2.71
N SER A 29 9.95 -7.72 1.97
CA SER A 29 10.84 -6.61 2.34
C SER A 29 10.16 -5.25 2.26
N LEU A 30 9.10 -5.11 1.43
CA LEU A 30 8.33 -3.88 1.28
C LEU A 30 7.28 -3.70 2.38
N ASN A 31 6.81 -4.78 3.01
CA ASN A 31 5.76 -4.74 4.04
C ASN A 31 6.16 -3.96 5.30
N SER A 32 7.46 -3.81 5.56
CA SER A 32 7.98 -2.99 6.67
C SER A 32 8.36 -1.57 6.27
N GLN A 33 8.30 -1.23 4.98
CA GLN A 33 8.76 0.05 4.44
C GLN A 33 7.64 0.88 3.84
N VAL A 34 6.57 0.27 3.34
CA VAL A 34 5.51 0.94 2.58
C VAL A 34 4.16 0.68 3.22
N PHE A 35 3.49 1.75 3.63
CA PHE A 35 2.24 1.71 4.37
C PHE A 35 1.12 2.34 3.57
N LEU A 36 -0.02 1.67 3.48
CA LEU A 36 -1.20 2.21 2.78
C LEU A 36 -1.79 3.40 3.52
N GLN A 37 -2.16 4.44 2.78
CA GLN A 37 -2.90 5.59 3.27
C GLN A 37 -4.31 5.64 2.66
N ARG A 38 -4.43 5.35 1.37
CA ARG A 38 -5.71 5.36 0.64
C ARG A 38 -5.69 4.34 -0.49
N ILE A 39 -6.83 3.71 -0.72
CA ILE A 39 -7.15 2.98 -1.94
C ILE A 39 -8.35 3.69 -2.61
N ASP A 40 -8.27 3.86 -3.92
CA ASP A 40 -9.37 4.31 -4.77
C ASP A 40 -9.45 3.38 -5.98
N GLY A 41 -10.62 2.88 -6.34
CA GLY A 41 -10.72 1.88 -7.38
C GLY A 41 -12.10 1.73 -7.98
N GLN A 42 -12.14 1.12 -9.15
CA GLN A 42 -13.35 0.80 -9.90
C GLN A 42 -13.33 -0.67 -10.28
N HIS A 43 -14.50 -1.28 -10.24
CA HIS A 43 -14.72 -2.65 -10.67
C HIS A 43 -16.04 -2.71 -11.44
N TYR A 44 -16.01 -3.32 -12.61
CA TYR A 44 -17.19 -3.56 -13.44
C TYR A 44 -17.35 -5.05 -13.72
N LEU A 45 -18.60 -5.50 -13.83
CA LEU A 45 -18.91 -6.88 -14.18
C LEU A 45 -18.26 -7.24 -15.53
N ASN A 46 -17.44 -8.29 -15.52
CA ASN A 46 -16.72 -8.81 -16.69
C ASN A 46 -15.72 -7.84 -17.34
N GLN A 47 -15.30 -6.76 -16.67
CA GLN A 47 -14.25 -5.85 -17.17
C GLN A 47 -13.06 -5.73 -16.21
N GLY A 48 -13.06 -6.51 -15.12
CA GLY A 48 -11.98 -6.51 -14.14
C GLY A 48 -12.00 -5.29 -13.21
N MET A 49 -10.95 -5.19 -12.41
CA MET A 49 -10.77 -4.14 -11.41
C MET A 49 -9.48 -3.37 -11.68
N THR A 50 -9.54 -2.05 -11.54
CA THR A 50 -8.39 -1.17 -11.44
C THR A 50 -8.46 -0.35 -10.17
N ALA A 51 -7.33 -0.13 -9.53
CA ALA A 51 -7.26 0.72 -8.35
C ALA A 51 -5.92 1.46 -8.26
N GLU A 52 -5.94 2.61 -7.59
CA GLU A 52 -4.79 3.40 -7.23
C GLU A 52 -4.60 3.36 -5.71
N LEU A 53 -3.39 3.03 -5.30
CA LEU A 53 -2.96 3.02 -3.90
C LEU A 53 -2.08 4.23 -3.66
N ILE A 54 -2.43 5.05 -2.68
CA ILE A 54 -1.55 6.08 -2.12
C ILE A 54 -0.90 5.47 -0.88
N CYS A 55 0.42 5.35 -0.94
CA CYS A 55 1.25 4.76 0.10
C CYS A 55 2.25 5.78 0.63
N LEU A 56 2.63 5.62 1.90
CA LEU A 56 3.63 6.42 2.58
C LEU A 56 4.79 5.53 3.01
N SER A 57 6.01 6.04 2.89
CA SER A 57 7.24 5.37 3.29
C SER A 57 8.20 6.35 3.94
N THR A 58 8.97 5.90 4.92
CA THR A 58 10.12 6.66 5.43
C THR A 58 11.36 6.53 4.54
N ASN A 59 11.32 5.68 3.52
CA ASN A 59 12.41 5.49 2.57
C ASN A 59 12.07 6.20 1.25
N ALA A 60 12.80 7.28 0.95
CA ALA A 60 12.62 8.05 -0.28
C ALA A 60 13.32 7.44 -1.51
N HIS A 61 14.03 6.33 -1.35
CA HIS A 61 14.93 5.78 -2.37
C HIS A 61 14.56 4.38 -2.83
N ILE A 62 13.32 3.93 -2.59
CA ILE A 62 12.84 2.64 -3.12
C ILE A 62 12.77 2.76 -4.65
N PRO A 63 13.51 1.92 -5.41
CA PRO A 63 13.47 1.96 -6.86
C PRO A 63 12.08 1.59 -7.38
N LEU A 64 11.50 2.42 -8.26
CA LEU A 64 10.13 2.19 -8.76
C LEU A 64 9.95 0.85 -9.49
N LYS A 65 11.01 0.36 -10.13
CA LYS A 65 11.02 -0.94 -10.81
C LYS A 65 10.80 -2.12 -9.86
N THR A 66 11.11 -1.97 -8.58
CA THR A 66 10.88 -3.02 -7.58
C THR A 66 9.39 -3.30 -7.37
N PHE A 67 8.52 -2.31 -7.60
CA PHE A 67 7.08 -2.49 -7.44
C PHE A 67 6.43 -3.20 -8.63
N ILE A 68 6.93 -2.99 -9.85
CA ILE A 68 6.24 -3.41 -11.07
C ILE A 68 6.15 -4.94 -11.15
N GLY A 69 4.96 -5.46 -11.41
CA GLY A 69 4.69 -6.89 -11.51
C GLY A 69 4.52 -7.62 -10.18
N LEU A 70 4.74 -6.95 -9.04
CA LEU A 70 4.46 -7.55 -7.73
C LEU A 70 2.96 -7.74 -7.53
N GLN A 71 2.60 -8.81 -6.82
CA GLN A 71 1.25 -9.03 -6.34
C GLN A 71 1.06 -8.27 -5.04
N VAL A 72 -0.12 -7.68 -4.87
CA VAL A 72 -0.52 -7.03 -3.64
C VAL A 72 -1.89 -7.51 -3.19
N ALA A 73 -2.08 -7.52 -1.88
CA ALA A 73 -3.36 -7.71 -1.23
C ALA A 73 -3.65 -6.50 -0.33
N VAL A 74 -4.83 -5.91 -0.51
CA VAL A 74 -5.38 -4.86 0.34
C VAL A 74 -6.50 -5.46 1.17
N ASP A 75 -6.34 -5.47 2.48
CA ASP A 75 -7.32 -6.02 3.42
C ASP A 75 -8.06 -4.91 4.13
N GLN A 76 -9.37 -4.86 3.97
CA GLN A 76 -10.24 -3.95 4.69
C GLN A 76 -10.96 -4.68 5.83
N VAL A 77 -10.94 -4.10 7.03
CA VAL A 77 -11.69 -4.61 8.18
C VAL A 77 -13.17 -4.29 8.01
N THR A 78 -14.01 -5.31 8.07
CA THR A 78 -15.47 -5.16 8.02
C THR A 78 -16.06 -4.85 9.39
N ASP A 79 -17.33 -4.48 9.43
CA ASP A 79 -18.13 -4.32 10.66
C ASP A 79 -18.11 -5.55 11.59
N ARG A 80 -17.85 -6.73 11.03
CA ARG A 80 -17.74 -8.00 11.76
C ARG A 80 -16.31 -8.37 12.16
N GLY A 81 -15.33 -7.48 11.94
CA GLY A 81 -13.91 -7.74 12.22
C GLY A 81 -13.27 -8.76 11.27
N SER A 82 -13.92 -9.11 10.16
CA SER A 82 -13.34 -9.96 9.11
C SER A 82 -12.57 -9.11 8.11
N PHE A 83 -11.71 -9.74 7.31
CA PHE A 83 -11.03 -9.06 6.20
C PHE A 83 -11.82 -9.22 4.90
N PHE A 84 -12.12 -8.10 4.25
CA PHE A 84 -12.48 -8.05 2.84
C PHE A 84 -11.22 -7.76 2.03
N ARG A 85 -10.78 -8.74 1.24
CA ARG A 85 -9.52 -8.68 0.52
C ARG A 85 -9.72 -8.27 -0.94
N THR A 86 -8.93 -7.32 -1.39
CA THR A 86 -8.76 -6.94 -2.79
C THR A 86 -7.34 -7.26 -3.23
N THR A 87 -7.16 -8.08 -4.25
CA THR A 87 -5.84 -8.44 -4.79
C THR A 87 -5.60 -7.83 -6.16
N GLY A 88 -4.36 -7.57 -6.51
CA GLY A 88 -3.99 -7.12 -7.85
C GLY A 88 -2.50 -7.24 -8.12
N ILE A 89 -2.12 -6.98 -9.37
CA ILE A 89 -0.73 -6.84 -9.81
C ILE A 89 -0.44 -5.37 -9.98
N ILE A 90 0.71 -4.91 -9.50
CA ILE A 90 1.15 -3.53 -9.72
C ILE A 90 1.56 -3.35 -11.18
N THR A 91 0.81 -2.52 -11.90
CA THR A 91 1.02 -2.21 -13.32
C THR A 91 1.71 -0.86 -13.53
N GLY A 92 1.68 0.01 -12.52
CA GLY A 92 2.35 1.31 -12.56
C GLY A 92 2.80 1.74 -11.17
N ALA A 93 3.90 2.48 -11.12
CA ALA A 93 4.41 3.07 -9.89
C ALA A 93 4.97 4.46 -10.17
N SER A 94 4.68 5.41 -9.29
CA SER A 94 5.23 6.77 -9.34
C SER A 94 5.57 7.25 -7.94
N GLN A 95 6.59 8.10 -7.85
CA GLN A 95 7.02 8.72 -6.61
C GLN A 95 6.49 10.16 -6.55
N GLY A 96 5.84 10.50 -5.45
CA GLY A 96 5.41 11.86 -5.14
C GLY A 96 6.49 12.66 -4.42
N GLN A 97 6.09 13.78 -3.82
CA GLN A 97 6.99 14.60 -3.02
C GLN A 97 7.45 13.85 -1.75
N SER A 98 8.69 14.10 -1.37
CA SER A 98 9.25 13.71 -0.06
C SER A 98 9.43 14.98 0.78
N ASP A 99 9.04 14.94 2.05
CA ASP A 99 9.26 16.04 3.02
C ASP A 99 10.52 15.82 3.88
N GLY A 100 11.30 14.78 3.58
CA GLY A 100 12.49 14.37 4.35
C GLY A 100 12.21 13.37 5.46
N ALA A 101 10.95 13.22 5.90
CA ALA A 101 10.54 12.19 6.85
C ALA A 101 9.67 11.11 6.20
N LEU A 102 8.75 11.51 5.32
CA LEU A 102 7.83 10.67 4.59
C LEU A 102 7.91 10.96 3.09
N THR A 103 7.72 9.91 2.31
CA THR A 103 7.68 9.93 0.85
C THR A 103 6.41 9.25 0.38
N LEU A 104 5.72 9.89 -0.56
CA LEU A 104 4.55 9.34 -1.21
C LEU A 104 4.93 8.41 -2.36
N TYR A 105 4.34 7.22 -2.36
CA TYR A 105 4.37 6.30 -3.50
C TYR A 105 2.94 6.08 -3.98
N LYS A 106 2.70 6.32 -5.25
CA LYS A 106 1.42 6.04 -5.90
C LYS A 106 1.57 4.80 -6.78
N LEU A 107 0.81 3.75 -6.47
CA LEU A 107 0.85 2.46 -7.14
C LEU A 107 -0.47 2.22 -7.85
N ALA A 108 -0.42 1.91 -9.14
CA ALA A 108 -1.57 1.46 -9.91
C ALA A 108 -1.60 -0.07 -9.88
N ILE A 109 -2.77 -0.64 -9.55
CA ILE A 109 -2.99 -2.07 -9.49
C ILE A 109 -4.13 -2.47 -10.43
N SER A 110 -3.99 -3.63 -11.05
CA SER A 110 -5.01 -4.23 -11.91
C SER A 110 -5.21 -5.70 -11.54
N ASP A 111 -6.42 -6.20 -11.73
CA ASP A 111 -6.69 -7.64 -11.62
C ASP A 111 -5.87 -8.43 -12.67
N PRO A 112 -5.21 -9.54 -12.32
CA PRO A 112 -4.57 -10.44 -13.29
C PRO A 112 -5.47 -10.90 -14.44
N THR A 113 -6.80 -10.96 -14.29
CA THR A 113 -7.69 -11.35 -15.38
C THR A 113 -7.83 -10.30 -16.49
N TYR A 114 -7.34 -9.08 -16.26
CA TYR A 114 -7.42 -7.96 -17.21
C TYR A 114 -6.09 -7.70 -17.95
N LEU A 115 -5.05 -8.47 -17.68
CA LEU A 115 -3.70 -8.30 -18.26
C LEU A 115 -3.46 -9.18 -19.49
#